data_AF-G5JJG3-F1
#
_entry.id   AF-G5JJG3-F1
#
_cell.length_a   1.000
_cell.length_b   1.000
_cell.length_c   1.000
_cell.angle_alpha   90.00
_cell.angle_beta   90.00
_cell.angle_gamma   90.00
#
_symmetry.space_group_name_H-M   'P 1'
#
loop_
_entity.id
_entity.type
_entity.pdbx_description
1 polymer ?
#
loop_
_entity_poly.entity_id
_entity_poly.type
_entity_poly.pdbx_seq_one_letter_code
_entity_poly.pdbx_strand_id
1 'polypeptide(L)'
;MSVRKQPNGKWYYDFGYEGKRYKKKGFVTKRDATQAESIARNKVMKGFVINNKTSFIDYYNDWIKVNKEGVVTDKAYATFKNAINQFKSFLETENLSDVILSDLNTTFYRKFIKWYGSNHSTETVRKIHNCLKQSIDDAIQEGLIHKDPTYKVVVKGTIPAQREEEKFMSIKDFIGLKDYVANIPIQSYVFIYILIITGGRFGEVQRL
;
A
#
# COMPACT_ATOMS: atom_id res chain seq x y z
N MET A 1 21.29 27.37 25.52
CA MET A 1 20.13 27.79 24.70
C MET A 1 20.22 27.18 23.31
N SER A 2 19.19 26.42 22.91
CA SER A 2 19.02 25.81 21.59
C SER A 2 18.61 26.81 20.51
N VAL A 3 18.02 27.94 20.88
CA VAL A 3 17.64 29.03 19.96
C VAL A 3 18.67 30.16 19.99
N ARG A 4 19.11 30.61 18.81
CA ARG A 4 20.17 31.63 18.64
C ARG A 4 19.84 32.60 17.49
N LYS A 5 20.38 33.82 17.56
CA LYS A 5 20.24 34.86 16.52
C LYS A 5 21.43 34.78 15.54
N GLN A 6 21.17 35.00 14.25
CA GLN A 6 22.18 35.07 13.20
C GLN A 6 22.62 36.51 12.95
N PRO A 7 23.80 36.73 12.33
CA PRO A 7 24.27 38.06 11.94
C PRO A 7 23.30 38.81 11.03
N ASN A 8 22.55 38.09 10.18
CA ASN A 8 21.53 38.65 9.28
C ASN A 8 20.20 39.02 9.98
N GLY A 9 20.16 39.03 11.31
CA GLY A 9 18.98 39.37 12.10
C GLY A 9 17.97 38.25 12.32
N LYS A 10 18.03 37.15 11.54
CA LYS A 10 17.11 36.00 11.64
C LYS A 10 17.48 35.06 12.78
N TRP A 11 16.52 34.27 13.25
CA TRP A 11 16.69 33.29 14.32
C TRP A 11 16.79 31.86 13.76
N TYR A 12 17.38 30.97 14.55
CA TYR A 12 17.46 29.53 14.28
C TYR A 12 17.41 28.74 15.58
N TYR A 13 17.00 27.47 15.49
CA TYR A 13 17.20 26.49 16.55
C TYR A 13 18.26 25.46 16.15
N ASP A 14 18.95 24.90 17.14
CA ASP A 14 19.96 23.85 17.04
C ASP A 14 19.94 23.04 18.34
N PHE A 15 19.45 21.80 18.30
CA PHE A 15 19.41 20.89 19.44
C PHE A 15 19.87 19.49 19.06
N GLY A 16 20.44 18.76 20.02
CA GLY A 16 20.79 17.34 19.87
C GLY A 16 19.76 16.45 20.55
N TYR A 17 19.52 15.28 19.96
CA TYR A 17 18.72 14.20 20.54
C TYR A 17 19.23 12.86 19.99
N GLU A 18 19.51 11.89 20.87
CA GLU A 18 20.01 10.54 20.52
C GLU A 18 21.16 10.55 19.48
N GLY A 19 22.17 11.40 19.71
CA GLY A 19 23.34 11.51 18.83
C GLY A 19 23.11 12.24 17.50
N LYS A 20 21.86 12.58 17.14
CA LYS A 20 21.52 13.37 15.95
C LYS A 20 21.33 14.85 16.29
N ARG A 21 21.74 15.75 15.39
CA ARG A 21 21.53 17.21 15.53
C ARG A 21 20.43 17.69 14.59
N TYR A 22 19.48 18.43 15.16
CA TYR A 22 18.36 19.02 14.44
C TYR A 22 18.51 20.53 14.40
N LYS A 23 18.49 21.08 13.19
CA LYS A 23 18.71 22.52 12.96
C LYS A 23 17.76 23.05 11.90
N LYS A 24 17.10 24.17 12.20
CA LYS A 24 16.32 24.93 11.22
C LYS A 24 16.58 26.42 11.39
N LYS A 25 16.82 27.09 10.27
CA LYS A 25 17.20 28.51 10.20
C LYS A 25 16.10 29.32 9.52
N GLY A 26 16.11 30.64 9.75
CA GLY A 26 15.35 31.59 8.94
C GLY A 26 14.11 32.18 9.61
N PHE A 27 13.93 31.98 10.92
CA PHE A 27 12.80 32.54 11.65
C PHE A 27 12.96 34.06 11.83
N VAL A 28 11.85 34.81 11.78
CA VAL A 28 11.88 36.27 11.93
C VAL A 28 12.02 36.66 13.40
N THR A 29 11.30 35.98 14.29
CA THR A 29 11.34 36.28 15.73
C THR A 29 11.94 35.14 16.56
N LYS A 30 12.44 35.49 17.75
CA LYS A 30 12.91 34.50 18.75
C LYS A 30 11.78 33.55 19.15
N ARG A 31 10.56 34.08 19.29
CA ARG A 31 9.37 33.33 19.70
C ARG A 31 9.04 32.23 18.69
N ASP A 32 9.04 32.54 17.40
CA ASP A 32 8.77 31.57 16.34
C ASP A 32 9.81 30.45 16.34
N ALA A 33 11.09 30.81 16.51
CA ALA A 33 12.18 29.83 16.59
C ALA A 33 12.03 28.91 17.81
N THR A 34 11.63 29.45 18.97
CA THR A 34 11.36 28.66 20.18
C THR A 34 10.15 27.75 20.02
N GLN A 35 9.07 28.22 19.41
CA GLN A 35 7.88 27.39 19.16
C GLN A 35 8.21 26.25 18.19
N ALA A 36 8.93 26.54 17.11
CA ALA A 36 9.37 25.54 16.15
C ALA A 36 10.35 24.53 16.76
N GLU A 37 11.23 24.96 17.66
CA GLU A 37 12.12 24.08 18.41
C GLU A 37 11.34 23.13 19.33
N SER A 38 10.37 23.64 20.09
CA SER A 38 9.51 22.82 20.96
C SER A 38 8.71 21.78 20.17
N ILE A 39 8.13 22.16 19.02
CA ILE A 39 7.42 21.22 18.13
C ILE A 39 8.37 20.15 17.60
N ALA A 40 9.56 20.54 17.13
CA ALA A 40 10.54 19.60 16.62
C ALA A 40 10.99 18.64 17.74
N ARG A 41 11.31 19.16 18.92
CA ARG A 41 11.75 18.36 20.07
C ARG A 41 10.69 17.34 20.48
N ASN A 42 9.42 17.75 20.56
CA ASN A 42 8.30 16.87 20.85
C ASN A 42 8.11 15.78 19.78
N LYS A 43 8.37 16.08 18.50
CA LYS A 43 8.32 15.09 17.43
C LYS A 43 9.42 14.04 17.59
N VAL A 44 10.67 14.47 17.79
CA VAL A 44 11.78 13.51 17.97
C VAL A 44 11.59 12.67 19.23
N MET A 45 11.14 13.27 20.33
CA MET A 45 10.83 12.53 21.58
C MET A 45 9.74 11.46 21.40
N LYS A 46 8.86 11.61 20.41
CA LYS A 46 7.84 10.61 20.06
C LYS A 46 8.33 9.58 19.03
N GLY A 47 9.62 9.57 18.70
CA GLY A 47 10.21 8.67 17.72
C GLY A 47 10.03 9.09 16.25
N PHE A 48 9.49 10.29 15.98
CA PHE A 48 9.26 10.72 14.60
C PHE A 48 10.54 11.21 13.91
N VAL A 49 10.71 10.82 12.66
CA VAL A 49 11.77 11.35 11.79
C VAL A 49 11.37 12.74 11.30
N ILE A 50 12.27 13.72 11.43
CA ILE A 50 12.06 15.11 11.02
C ILE A 50 12.81 15.39 9.72
N ASN A 51 12.18 16.15 8.81
CA ASN A 51 12.69 16.45 7.47
C ASN A 51 12.93 15.18 6.63
N ASN A 52 12.09 14.17 6.83
CA ASN A 52 12.11 12.99 5.97
C ASN A 52 11.76 13.42 4.53
N LYS A 53 12.67 13.16 3.59
CA LYS A 53 12.46 13.39 2.15
C LYS A 53 12.33 12.09 1.38
N THR A 54 12.17 10.97 2.08
CA THR A 54 12.05 9.66 1.48
C THR A 54 10.78 9.60 0.64
N SER A 55 10.97 9.24 -0.62
CA SER A 55 9.93 8.89 -1.59
C SER A 55 9.07 7.74 -1.05
N PHE A 56 7.76 7.83 -1.22
CA PHE A 56 6.87 6.71 -0.95
C PHE A 56 7.11 5.55 -1.93
N ILE A 57 7.38 5.85 -3.20
CA ILE A 57 7.65 4.85 -4.22
C ILE A 57 8.90 4.05 -3.88
N ASP A 58 10.01 4.74 -3.59
CA ASP A 58 11.28 4.08 -3.31
C ASP A 58 11.18 3.26 -2.03
N TYR A 59 10.61 3.86 -0.97
CA TYR A 59 10.35 3.15 0.28
C TYR A 59 9.52 1.89 0.07
N TYR A 60 8.43 1.97 -0.71
CA TYR A 60 7.59 0.80 -0.97
C TYR A 60 8.34 -0.29 -1.72
N ASN A 61 9.15 0.07 -2.73
CA ASN A 61 9.92 -0.89 -3.51
C ASN A 61 10.98 -1.60 -2.65
N ASP A 62 11.67 -0.86 -1.79
CA ASP A 62 12.62 -1.44 -0.84
C ASP A 62 11.90 -2.31 0.18
N TRP A 63 10.75 -1.86 0.68
CA TRP A 63 9.95 -2.60 1.65
C TRP A 63 9.45 -3.93 1.09
N ILE A 64 8.94 -3.98 -0.15
CA ILE A 64 8.51 -5.26 -0.76
C ILE A 64 9.70 -6.18 -1.01
N LYS A 65 10.87 -5.64 -1.37
CA LYS A 65 12.09 -6.42 -1.59
C LYS A 65 12.55 -7.08 -0.30
N VAL A 66 12.55 -6.35 0.81
CA VAL A 66 12.99 -6.86 2.12
C VAL A 66 11.96 -7.80 2.75
N ASN A 67 10.67 -7.43 2.70
CA ASN A 67 9.64 -8.11 3.50
C ASN A 67 8.82 -9.16 2.75
N LYS A 68 8.83 -9.15 1.40
CA LYS A 68 7.95 -10.00 0.58
C LYS A 68 8.72 -10.90 -0.38
N GLU A 69 9.84 -10.46 -0.93
CA GLU A 69 10.65 -11.29 -1.84
C GLU A 69 11.15 -12.56 -1.13
N GLY A 70 10.91 -13.72 -1.73
CA GLY A 70 11.25 -15.02 -1.14
C GLY A 70 10.39 -15.46 0.06
N VAL A 71 9.58 -14.56 0.62
CA VAL A 71 8.66 -14.86 1.75
C VAL A 71 7.27 -15.23 1.25
N VAL A 72 6.78 -14.54 0.21
CA VAL A 72 5.47 -14.82 -0.41
C VAL A 72 5.64 -15.48 -1.77
N THR A 73 4.60 -16.18 -2.24
CA THR A 73 4.58 -16.73 -3.61
C THR A 73 4.79 -15.64 -4.66
N ASP A 74 5.37 -16.00 -5.81
CA ASP A 74 5.59 -15.06 -6.92
C ASP A 74 4.32 -14.32 -7.35
N LYS A 75 3.17 -15.01 -7.33
CA LYS A 75 1.86 -14.44 -7.64
C LYS A 75 1.45 -13.35 -6.63
N ALA A 76 1.70 -13.59 -5.34
CA ALA A 76 1.45 -12.59 -4.30
C ALA A 76 2.41 -11.40 -4.45
N TYR A 77 3.70 -11.65 -4.70
CA TYR A 77 4.69 -10.60 -4.92
C TYR A 77 4.36 -9.73 -6.15
N ALA A 78 3.90 -10.34 -7.24
CA ALA A 78 3.39 -9.62 -8.41
C ALA A 78 2.19 -8.71 -8.08
N THR A 79 1.35 -9.10 -7.12
CA THR A 79 0.22 -8.26 -6.65
C THR A 79 0.73 -7.03 -5.89
N PHE A 80 1.78 -7.16 -5.07
CA PHE A 80 2.43 -6.03 -4.41
C PHE A 80 3.06 -5.07 -5.44
N LYS A 81 3.75 -5.59 -6.47
CA LYS A 81 4.29 -4.79 -7.57
C LYS A 81 3.19 -4.07 -8.36
N ASN A 82 2.07 -4.75 -8.63
CA ASN A 82 0.94 -4.11 -9.29
C ASN A 82 0.39 -2.95 -8.45
N ALA A 83 0.30 -3.10 -7.13
CA ALA A 83 -0.23 -2.04 -6.26
C ALA A 83 0.57 -0.72 -6.36
N ILE A 84 1.90 -0.79 -6.40
CA ILE A 84 2.71 0.42 -6.57
C ILE A 84 2.64 0.97 -8.00
N ASN A 85 2.51 0.11 -9.01
CA ASN A 85 2.33 0.57 -10.39
C ASN A 85 1.00 1.32 -10.56
N GLN A 86 -0.10 0.84 -9.96
CA GLN A 86 -1.37 1.56 -9.97
C GLN A 86 -1.26 2.91 -9.26
N PHE A 87 -0.50 2.97 -8.17
CA PHE A 87 -0.22 4.23 -7.48
C PHE A 87 0.57 5.20 -8.38
N LYS A 88 1.61 4.74 -9.08
CA LYS A 88 2.36 5.55 -10.07
C LYS A 88 1.45 6.09 -11.17
N SER A 89 0.60 5.25 -11.76
CA SER A 89 -0.36 5.70 -12.77
C SER A 89 -1.30 6.78 -12.24
N PHE A 90 -1.74 6.70 -10.98
CA PHE A 90 -2.51 7.77 -10.37
C PHE A 90 -1.70 9.07 -10.23
N LEU A 91 -0.43 9.00 -9.82
CA LEU A 91 0.43 10.19 -9.74
C LEU A 91 0.57 10.89 -11.08
N GLU A 92 0.75 10.12 -12.16
CA GLU A 92 0.79 10.65 -13.53
C GLU A 92 -0.50 11.43 -13.85
N THR A 93 -1.68 10.92 -13.44
CA THR A 93 -2.96 11.66 -13.63
C THR A 93 -3.06 12.96 -12.83
N GLU A 94 -2.32 13.09 -11.72
CA GLU A 94 -2.27 14.32 -10.91
C GLU A 94 -1.06 15.22 -11.30
N ASN A 95 -0.33 14.90 -12.38
CA ASN A 95 0.91 15.57 -12.80
C ASN A 95 2.00 15.58 -11.70
N LEU A 96 2.07 14.50 -10.92
CA LEU A 96 3.08 14.29 -9.89
C LEU A 96 4.02 13.16 -10.31
N SER A 97 5.31 13.33 -10.07
CA SER A 97 6.28 12.24 -10.23
C SER A 97 6.30 11.32 -9.00
N ASP A 98 6.09 11.89 -7.82
CA ASP A 98 6.21 11.18 -6.55
C ASP A 98 5.54 11.93 -5.39
N VAL A 99 5.43 11.26 -4.24
CA VAL A 99 4.98 11.83 -2.97
C VAL A 99 5.94 11.42 -1.86
N ILE A 100 6.37 12.39 -1.06
CA ILE A 100 7.19 12.14 0.12
C ILE A 100 6.33 11.46 1.19
N LEU A 101 6.86 10.47 1.90
CA LEU A 101 6.16 9.76 2.97
C LEU A 101 5.46 10.70 3.98
N SER A 102 6.13 11.78 4.38
CA SER A 102 5.58 12.76 5.33
C SER A 102 4.39 13.56 4.79
N ASP A 103 4.26 13.66 3.47
CA ASP A 103 3.26 14.46 2.77
C ASP A 103 2.09 13.60 2.26
N LEU A 104 2.22 12.27 2.35
CA LEU A 104 1.14 11.33 2.08
C LEU A 104 0.03 11.51 3.12
N ASN A 105 -0.99 12.27 2.73
CA ASN A 105 -2.11 12.60 3.60
C ASN A 105 -3.36 11.80 3.25
N THR A 106 -4.32 11.77 4.18
CA THR A 106 -5.55 11.00 4.05
C THR A 106 -6.41 11.42 2.86
N THR A 107 -6.46 12.71 2.53
CA THR A 107 -7.24 13.20 1.38
C THR A 107 -6.65 12.71 0.06
N PHE A 108 -5.33 12.77 -0.07
CA PHE A 108 -4.60 12.29 -1.24
C PHE A 108 -4.79 10.79 -1.43
N TYR A 109 -4.62 10.01 -0.36
CA TYR A 109 -4.81 8.56 -0.44
C TYR A 109 -6.27 8.17 -0.75
N ARG A 110 -7.26 8.91 -0.23
CA ARG A 110 -8.67 8.71 -0.60
C ARG A 110 -8.95 9.03 -2.07
N LYS A 111 -8.32 10.07 -2.63
CA LYS A 111 -8.41 10.36 -4.07
C LYS A 111 -7.89 9.17 -4.89
N PHE A 112 -6.73 8.63 -4.53
CA PHE A 112 -6.17 7.44 -5.17
C PHE A 112 -7.16 6.27 -5.16
N ILE A 113 -7.72 5.93 -3.99
CA ILE A 113 -8.67 4.81 -3.87
C ILE A 113 -9.95 5.06 -4.67
N LYS A 114 -10.45 6.30 -4.71
CA LYS A 114 -11.63 6.66 -5.52
C LYS A 114 -11.33 6.59 -7.02
N TRP A 115 -10.17 7.06 -7.45
CA TRP A 115 -9.70 6.96 -8.83
C TRP A 115 -9.61 5.50 -9.27
N TYR A 116 -8.94 4.66 -8.47
CA TYR A 116 -8.78 3.24 -8.77
C TYR A 116 -10.11 2.49 -8.73
N GLY A 117 -11.02 2.87 -7.82
CA GLY A 117 -12.36 2.29 -7.73
C GLY A 117 -13.30 2.67 -8.85
N SER A 118 -13.00 3.69 -9.66
CA SER A 118 -13.89 4.15 -10.73
C SER A 118 -14.08 3.13 -11.87
N ASN A 119 -13.14 2.20 -12.02
CA ASN A 119 -13.10 1.20 -13.09
C ASN A 119 -12.74 -0.21 -12.57
N HIS A 120 -12.89 -0.47 -11.28
CA HIS A 120 -12.59 -1.77 -10.67
C HIS A 120 -13.71 -2.22 -9.73
N SER A 121 -13.75 -3.53 -9.47
CA SER A 121 -14.62 -4.10 -8.44
C SER A 121 -14.07 -3.80 -7.04
N THR A 122 -14.94 -3.77 -6.03
CA THR A 122 -14.55 -3.50 -4.64
C THR A 122 -13.44 -4.42 -4.15
N GLU A 123 -13.47 -5.70 -4.51
CA GLU A 123 -12.44 -6.65 -4.10
C GLU A 123 -11.08 -6.40 -4.77
N THR A 124 -11.07 -5.94 -6.02
CA THR A 124 -9.83 -5.53 -6.68
C THR A 124 -9.24 -4.29 -6.03
N VAL A 125 -10.06 -3.29 -5.70
CA VAL A 125 -9.63 -2.10 -4.94
C VAL A 125 -9.10 -2.48 -3.56
N ARG A 126 -9.77 -3.41 -2.87
CA ARG A 126 -9.37 -3.92 -1.56
C ARG A 126 -7.98 -4.55 -1.58
N LYS A 127 -7.66 -5.34 -2.62
CA LYS A 127 -6.34 -5.96 -2.77
C LYS A 127 -5.23 -4.92 -2.87
N ILE A 128 -5.40 -3.90 -3.72
CA ILE A 128 -4.42 -2.82 -3.88
C ILE A 128 -4.28 -2.02 -2.58
N HIS A 129 -5.40 -1.66 -1.96
CA HIS A 129 -5.40 -0.98 -0.66
C HIS A 129 -4.62 -1.76 0.40
N ASN A 130 -4.86 -3.06 0.54
CA ASN A 130 -4.22 -3.91 1.54
C ASN A 130 -2.70 -4.07 1.31
N CYS A 131 -2.26 -4.11 0.04
CA CYS A 131 -0.82 -4.15 -0.28
C CYS A 131 -0.12 -2.85 0.15
N LEU A 132 -0.69 -1.69 -0.20
CA LEU A 132 -0.13 -0.39 0.17
C LEU A 132 -0.24 -0.11 1.68
N LYS A 133 -1.34 -0.54 2.30
CA LYS A 133 -1.58 -0.30 3.73
C LYS A 133 -0.54 -0.99 4.61
N GLN A 134 -0.11 -2.21 4.26
CA GLN A 134 0.91 -2.93 5.04
C GLN A 134 2.22 -2.13 5.15
N SER A 135 2.74 -1.60 4.04
CA SER A 135 3.97 -0.81 4.09
C SER A 135 3.78 0.53 4.81
N ILE A 136 2.58 1.11 4.72
CA ILE A 136 2.24 2.37 5.40
C ILE A 136 2.15 2.15 6.92
N ASP A 137 1.56 1.04 7.36
CA ASP A 137 1.49 0.68 8.79
C ASP A 137 2.90 0.57 9.37
N ASP A 138 3.83 -0.09 8.67
CA ASP A 138 5.24 -0.18 9.08
C ASP A 138 5.93 1.20 9.08
N ALA A 139 5.69 2.03 8.05
CA ALA A 139 6.24 3.39 7.98
C ALA A 139 5.76 4.29 9.13
N ILE A 140 4.55 4.05 9.66
CA ILE A 140 4.02 4.73 10.83
C ILE A 140 4.75 4.26 12.09
N GLN A 141 4.99 2.95 12.24
CA GLN A 141 5.76 2.40 13.37
C GLN A 141 7.21 2.90 13.39
N GLU A 142 7.82 3.05 12.21
CA GLU A 142 9.16 3.63 12.04
C GLU A 142 9.20 5.16 12.23
N GLY A 143 8.04 5.80 12.44
CA GLY A 143 7.94 7.24 12.63
C GLY A 143 8.23 8.07 11.38
N LEU A 144 8.23 7.44 10.19
CA LEU A 144 8.38 8.12 8.89
C LEU A 144 7.11 8.87 8.49
N ILE A 145 5.95 8.35 8.92
CA ILE A 145 4.63 8.95 8.72
C ILE A 145 4.06 9.38 10.07
N HIS A 146 3.66 10.65 10.19
CA HIS A 146 3.12 11.19 11.44
C HIS A 146 1.63 10.88 11.67
N LYS A 147 0.87 10.70 10.58
CA LYS A 147 -0.57 10.47 10.61
C LYS A 147 -0.93 9.44 9.56
N ASP A 148 -1.72 8.45 9.94
CA ASP A 148 -2.15 7.38 9.05
C ASP A 148 -2.96 7.93 7.85
N PRO A 149 -2.45 7.86 6.61
CA PRO A 149 -3.19 8.27 5.42
C PRO A 149 -4.30 7.27 5.06
N THR A 150 -4.23 6.04 5.56
CA THR A 150 -5.21 4.98 5.30
C THR A 150 -6.39 4.98 6.27
N TYR A 151 -6.38 5.87 7.27
CA TYR A 151 -7.37 5.92 8.33
C TYR A 151 -8.80 6.10 7.81
N LYS A 152 -9.64 5.11 8.11
CA LYS A 152 -11.07 5.04 7.72
C LYS A 152 -11.29 5.30 6.23
N VAL A 153 -10.39 4.81 5.38
CA VAL A 153 -10.58 4.88 3.94
C VAL A 153 -11.71 3.94 3.53
N VAL A 154 -12.65 4.47 2.74
CA VAL A 154 -13.75 3.69 2.19
C VAL A 154 -13.28 3.02 0.91
N VAL A 155 -13.09 1.71 0.97
CA VAL A 155 -12.73 0.88 -0.20
C VAL A 155 -14.03 0.53 -0.93
N LYS A 156 -14.27 1.17 -2.07
CA LYS A 156 -15.46 0.93 -2.90
C LYS A 156 -15.10 0.98 -4.38
N GLY A 157 -15.45 -0.08 -5.10
CA GLY A 157 -15.42 -0.12 -6.56
C GLY A 157 -16.78 0.21 -7.17
N THR A 158 -16.80 0.63 -8.43
CA THR A 158 -18.01 0.89 -9.22
C THR A 158 -18.48 -0.34 -9.98
N ILE A 159 -17.58 -1.26 -10.32
CA ILE A 159 -17.92 -2.48 -11.05
C ILE A 159 -18.61 -3.44 -10.08
N PRO A 160 -19.86 -3.87 -10.35
CA PRO A 160 -20.56 -4.80 -9.50
C PRO A 160 -19.83 -6.14 -9.46
N ALA A 161 -19.94 -6.83 -8.32
CA ALA A 161 -19.51 -8.22 -8.27
C ALA A 161 -20.38 -9.07 -9.19
N GLN A 162 -19.79 -10.10 -9.78
CA GLN A 162 -20.54 -11.10 -10.53
C GLN A 162 -21.65 -11.68 -9.65
N ARG A 163 -22.84 -11.87 -10.24
CA ARG A 163 -23.99 -12.45 -9.53
C ARG A 163 -23.68 -13.90 -9.15
N GLU A 164 -24.20 -14.37 -8.01
CA GLU A 164 -23.91 -15.75 -7.56
C GLU A 164 -24.37 -16.80 -8.56
N GLU A 165 -25.53 -16.59 -9.18
CA GLU A 165 -26.09 -17.45 -10.23
C GLU A 165 -25.15 -17.58 -11.44
N GLU A 166 -24.33 -16.57 -11.72
CA GLU A 166 -23.34 -16.59 -12.81
C GLU A 166 -21.99 -17.16 -12.37
N LYS A 167 -21.73 -17.25 -11.05
CA LYS A 167 -20.48 -17.78 -10.50
C LYS A 167 -20.46 -19.30 -10.48
N PHE A 168 -21.63 -19.92 -10.32
CA PHE A 168 -21.74 -21.35 -10.09
C PHE A 168 -22.49 -22.05 -11.23
N MET A 169 -22.00 -23.23 -11.57
CA MET A 169 -22.67 -24.12 -12.51
C MET A 169 -23.94 -24.70 -11.89
N SER A 170 -25.00 -24.87 -12.69
CA SER A 170 -26.22 -25.52 -12.21
C SER A 170 -25.95 -27.01 -11.88
N ILE A 171 -26.73 -27.58 -10.96
CA ILE A 171 -26.61 -29.02 -10.62
C ILE A 171 -26.80 -29.90 -11.86
N LYS A 172 -27.73 -29.51 -12.74
CA LYS A 172 -28.01 -30.22 -13.98
C LYS A 172 -26.78 -30.23 -14.91
N ASP A 173 -26.16 -29.08 -15.12
CA ASP A 173 -24.97 -28.97 -15.97
C ASP A 173 -23.76 -29.66 -15.34
N PHE A 174 -23.65 -29.63 -14.00
CA PHE A 174 -22.60 -30.34 -13.28
C PHE A 174 -22.68 -31.86 -13.45
N ILE A 175 -23.89 -32.44 -13.30
CA ILE A 175 -24.13 -33.87 -13.55
C ILE A 175 -23.86 -34.20 -15.03
N GLY A 176 -24.39 -33.39 -15.95
CA GLY A 176 -24.18 -33.59 -17.39
C GLY A 176 -22.70 -33.54 -17.78
N LEU A 177 -21.93 -32.61 -17.21
CA LEU A 177 -20.49 -32.52 -17.44
C LEU A 177 -19.76 -33.77 -16.91
N LYS A 178 -20.10 -34.22 -15.69
CA LYS A 178 -19.51 -35.43 -15.10
C LYS A 178 -19.71 -36.64 -16.02
N ASP A 179 -20.94 -36.85 -16.49
CA ASP A 179 -21.28 -38.00 -17.33
C ASP A 179 -20.59 -37.90 -18.70
N TYR A 180 -20.50 -36.68 -19.25
CA TYR A 180 -19.81 -36.43 -20.52
C TYR A 180 -18.32 -36.78 -20.46
N VAL A 181 -17.61 -36.37 -19.40
CA VAL A 181 -16.16 -36.60 -19.31
C VAL A 181 -15.76 -37.99 -18.79
N ALA A 182 -16.69 -38.77 -18.24
CA ALA A 182 -16.39 -40.01 -17.52
C ALA A 182 -15.73 -41.12 -18.37
N ASN A 183 -16.09 -41.23 -19.64
CA ASN A 183 -15.70 -42.36 -20.50
C ASN A 183 -14.87 -41.94 -21.73
N ILE A 184 -14.38 -40.71 -21.76
CA ILE A 184 -13.63 -40.17 -22.89
C ILE A 184 -12.14 -40.19 -22.55
N PRO A 185 -11.30 -40.96 -23.27
CA PRO A 185 -9.87 -41.11 -22.97
C PRO A 185 -9.05 -39.92 -23.49
N ILE A 186 -9.47 -38.70 -23.15
CA ILE A 186 -8.76 -37.45 -23.42
C ILE A 186 -8.22 -36.93 -22.10
N GLN A 187 -6.93 -36.60 -22.04
CA GLN A 187 -6.24 -36.21 -20.80
C GLN A 187 -6.94 -35.06 -20.06
N SER A 188 -7.37 -34.01 -20.77
CA SER A 188 -8.09 -32.90 -20.16
C SER A 188 -9.43 -33.33 -19.54
N TYR A 189 -10.09 -34.35 -20.09
CA TYR A 189 -11.38 -34.83 -19.61
C TYR A 189 -11.19 -35.70 -18.38
N VAL A 190 -10.13 -36.52 -18.35
CA VAL A 190 -9.70 -37.23 -17.14
C VAL A 190 -9.40 -36.25 -16.00
N PHE A 191 -8.68 -35.15 -16.27
CA PHE A 191 -8.43 -34.12 -15.26
C PHE A 191 -9.72 -33.45 -14.77
N ILE A 192 -10.64 -33.09 -15.66
CA ILE A 192 -11.96 -32.53 -15.28
C ILE A 192 -12.74 -33.54 -14.43
N TYR A 193 -12.73 -34.82 -14.80
CA TYR A 193 -13.41 -35.87 -14.06
C TYR A 193 -12.84 -36.01 -12.64
N ILE A 194 -11.51 -36.03 -12.49
CA ILE A 194 -10.82 -36.05 -11.19
C ILE A 194 -11.22 -34.83 -10.36
N LEU A 195 -11.23 -33.63 -10.95
CA LEU A 195 -11.65 -32.40 -10.26
C LEU A 195 -13.09 -32.50 -9.74
N ILE A 196 -14.00 -33.04 -10.55
CA ILE A 196 -15.41 -33.21 -10.20
C ILE A 196 -15.60 -34.18 -9.03
N ILE A 197 -14.94 -35.35 -9.07
CA ILE A 197 -15.17 -36.41 -8.06
C ILE A 197 -14.40 -36.18 -6.75
N THR A 198 -13.26 -35.50 -6.81
CA THR A 198 -12.42 -35.25 -5.61
C THR A 198 -12.68 -33.89 -4.97
N GLY A 199 -13.18 -32.92 -5.74
CA GLY A 199 -13.25 -31.52 -5.31
C GLY A 199 -11.87 -30.87 -5.14
N GLY A 200 -10.79 -31.46 -5.67
CA GLY A 200 -9.43 -30.92 -5.60
C GLY A 200 -9.28 -29.59 -6.34
N ARG A 201 -8.26 -28.79 -5.99
CA ARG A 201 -7.98 -27.56 -6.75
C ARG A 201 -7.30 -27.91 -8.08
N PHE A 202 -7.59 -27.12 -9.11
CA PHE A 202 -6.96 -27.29 -10.43
C PHE A 202 -5.42 -27.42 -10.36
N GLY A 203 -4.77 -26.54 -9.61
CA GLY A 203 -3.31 -26.56 -9.48
C GLY A 203 -2.75 -27.75 -8.69
N GLU A 204 -3.57 -28.44 -7.90
CA GLU A 204 -3.18 -29.68 -7.21
C GLU A 204 -3.30 -30.86 -8.18
N VAL A 205 -4.43 -30.97 -8.89
CA VAL A 205 -4.69 -32.03 -9.87
C VAL A 205 -3.74 -31.96 -11.07
N GLN A 206 -3.38 -30.77 -11.53
CA GLN A 206 -2.43 -30.59 -12.62
C GLN A 206 -1.03 -31.16 -12.31
N ARG A 207 -0.68 -31.33 -11.03
CA ARG A 207 0.63 -31.84 -10.58
C ARG A 207 0.64 -33.35 -10.35
N LEU A 208 -0.49 -34.04 -10.54
CA LEU A 208 -0.57 -35.50 -10.55
C LEU A 208 0.10 -36.07 -11.81
#